data_AF-A0A8X9AAQ2-F1
#
_entry.id   AF-A0A8X9AAQ2-F1
#
_cell.length_a   1.000
_cell.length_b   1.000
_cell.length_c   1.000
_cell.angle_alpha   90.00
_cell.angle_beta   90.00
_cell.angle_gamma   90.00
#
_symmetry.space_group_name_H-M   'P 1'
#
loop_
_entity.id
_entity.type
_entity.pdbx_description
1 polymer ?
#
loop_
_entity_poly.entity_id
_entity_poly.type
_entity_poly.pdbx_seq_one_letter_code
_entity_poly.pdbx_strand_id
1 'polypeptide(L)'
;MEKNLRVNYALARWFKLIAVAVFSINCAACIFYLLVAYNDDPSNTWIAKVVPLEDNFRQLSLGSRDITSMYWSVTIFSTIGFGDLQAVNSNESLTCLIVMFVDCGVGAYVTGNVPLKEYGLLGLIRLWRLKRVYDVFARMEKNLCVNYALARWFKLIAVAVFSINRAACIFYLLVAYNDDPSNTWIAKVVPLEDNFRQLSLGSRYIISMYWSVTIFSTIGFGDL
;
A
#
# COMPACT_ATOMS: atom_id res chain seq x y z
N MET A 1 -35.29 -7.23 9.82
CA MET A 1 -34.37 -8.23 10.42
C MET A 1 -33.33 -8.73 9.41
N GLU A 2 -33.73 -9.20 8.22
CA GLU A 2 -32.80 -9.69 7.17
C GLU A 2 -31.70 -8.70 6.74
N LYS A 3 -31.99 -7.40 6.65
CA LYS A 3 -31.00 -6.39 6.26
C LYS A 3 -29.84 -6.28 7.28
N ASN A 4 -30.14 -6.39 8.57
CA ASN A 4 -29.13 -6.35 9.64
C ASN A 4 -28.28 -7.63 9.63
N LEU A 5 -28.90 -8.78 9.33
CA LEU A 5 -28.18 -10.06 9.18
C LEU A 5 -27.20 -10.01 7.99
N ARG A 6 -27.61 -9.45 6.85
CA ARG A 6 -26.73 -9.27 5.67
C ARG A 6 -25.57 -8.32 5.95
N VAL A 7 -25.81 -7.22 6.66
CA VAL A 7 -24.75 -6.27 7.06
C VAL A 7 -23.76 -6.93 8.01
N ASN A 8 -24.24 -7.67 9.01
CA ASN A 8 -23.35 -8.38 9.94
C ASN A 8 -22.52 -9.46 9.25
N TYR A 9 -23.11 -10.20 8.28
CA TYR A 9 -22.39 -11.20 7.50
C TYR A 9 -21.32 -10.58 6.60
N ALA A 10 -21.65 -9.49 5.89
CA ALA A 10 -20.72 -8.73 5.07
C ALA A 10 -19.53 -8.23 5.91
N LEU A 11 -19.81 -7.57 7.04
CA LEU A 11 -18.78 -7.10 7.96
C LEU A 11 -17.90 -8.23 8.49
N ALA A 12 -18.50 -9.34 8.93
CA ALA A 12 -17.74 -10.50 9.41
C ALA A 12 -16.82 -11.08 8.33
N ARG A 13 -17.27 -11.11 7.07
CA ARG A 13 -16.44 -11.51 5.93
C ARG A 13 -15.28 -10.53 5.72
N TRP A 14 -15.52 -9.22 5.75
CA TRP A 14 -14.46 -8.21 5.64
C TRP A 14 -13.40 -8.37 6.72
N PHE A 15 -13.82 -8.47 7.99
CA PHE A 15 -12.89 -8.73 9.09
C PHE A 15 -12.09 -10.01 8.89
N LYS A 16 -12.73 -11.09 8.41
CA LYS A 16 -12.04 -12.33 8.09
C LYS A 16 -10.99 -12.15 6.99
N LEU A 17 -11.33 -11.50 5.88
CA LEU A 17 -10.40 -11.31 4.76
C LEU A 17 -9.21 -10.41 5.14
N ILE A 18 -9.48 -9.34 5.90
CA ILE A 18 -8.44 -8.45 6.44
C ILE A 18 -7.54 -9.22 7.39
N ALA A 19 -8.11 -10.01 8.31
CA ALA A 19 -7.34 -10.81 9.25
C ALA A 19 -6.43 -11.82 8.54
N VAL A 20 -6.91 -12.47 7.47
CA VAL A 20 -6.11 -13.39 6.65
C VAL A 20 -4.93 -12.66 5.99
N ALA A 21 -5.17 -11.48 5.40
CA ALA A 21 -4.11 -10.69 4.78
C ALA A 21 -3.06 -10.23 5.80
N VAL A 22 -3.49 -9.64 6.93
CA VAL A 22 -2.59 -9.18 8.01
C VAL A 22 -1.78 -10.33 8.60
N PHE A 23 -2.40 -11.50 8.79
CA PHE A 23 -1.72 -12.69 9.27
C PHE A 23 -0.62 -13.16 8.30
N SER A 24 -0.92 -13.24 6.99
CA SER A 24 0.07 -13.61 5.96
C SER A 24 1.29 -12.67 6.00
N ILE A 25 1.03 -11.35 6.00
CA ILE A 25 2.06 -10.31 6.04
C ILE A 25 2.92 -10.46 7.31
N ASN A 26 2.30 -10.66 8.48
CA ASN A 26 3.04 -10.82 9.73
C ASN A 26 3.89 -12.10 9.74
N CYS A 27 3.37 -13.21 9.22
CA CYS A 27 4.13 -14.45 9.09
C CYS A 27 5.35 -14.27 8.18
N ALA A 28 5.18 -13.63 7.02
CA ALA A 28 6.27 -13.32 6.12
C ALA A 28 7.30 -12.37 6.75
N ALA A 29 6.86 -11.34 7.47
CA ALA A 29 7.75 -10.43 8.21
C ALA A 29 8.58 -11.17 9.27
N CYS A 30 7.95 -12.07 10.04
CA CYS A 30 8.65 -12.93 10.99
C CYS A 30 9.70 -13.81 10.30
N ILE A 31 9.38 -14.41 9.15
CA ILE A 31 10.31 -15.23 8.37
C ILE A 31 11.52 -14.39 7.93
N PHE A 32 11.31 -13.19 7.39
CA PHE A 32 12.40 -12.30 6.97
C PHE A 32 13.27 -11.83 8.13
N TYR A 33 12.66 -11.56 9.28
CA TYR A 33 13.38 -11.26 10.51
C TYR A 33 14.26 -12.43 10.96
N LEU A 34 13.69 -13.65 11.00
CA LEU A 34 14.41 -14.85 11.41
C LEU A 34 15.57 -15.15 10.47
N LEU A 35 15.40 -14.89 9.18
CA LEU A 35 16.44 -15.10 8.19
C LEU A 35 17.70 -14.28 8.53
N VAL A 36 17.57 -13.01 8.89
CA VAL A 36 18.72 -12.18 9.32
C VAL A 36 19.24 -12.62 10.69
N ALA A 37 18.34 -13.02 11.59
CA ALA A 37 18.71 -13.45 12.94
C ALA A 37 19.55 -14.74 12.95
N TYR A 38 19.34 -15.63 11.97
CA TYR A 38 20.08 -16.89 11.81
C TYR A 38 21.21 -16.85 10.79
N ASN A 39 21.41 -15.72 10.10
CA ASN A 39 22.56 -15.56 9.21
C ASN A 39 23.80 -15.21 10.04
N ASP A 40 24.88 -15.95 9.81
CA ASP A 40 26.17 -15.75 10.48
C ASP A 40 26.91 -14.53 9.94
N ASP A 41 26.72 -14.20 8.65
CA ASP A 41 27.34 -13.05 8.00
C ASP A 41 26.32 -11.90 7.84
N PRO A 42 26.40 -10.84 8.67
CA PRO A 42 25.46 -9.72 8.61
C PRO A 42 25.57 -8.94 7.29
N SER A 43 26.72 -8.99 6.61
CA SER A 43 26.94 -8.31 5.32
C SER A 43 26.23 -8.98 4.15
N ASN A 44 25.88 -10.26 4.29
CA ASN A 44 25.25 -11.07 3.26
C ASN A 44 23.76 -11.29 3.54
N THR A 45 23.04 -10.19 3.81
CA THR A 45 21.61 -10.21 4.13
C THR A 45 20.82 -9.17 3.33
N TRP A 46 19.51 -9.38 3.20
CA TRP A 46 18.61 -8.47 2.47
C TRP A 46 18.59 -7.02 2.98
N ILE A 47 18.97 -6.80 4.24
CA ILE A 47 19.00 -5.50 4.88
C ILE A 47 20.38 -4.83 4.88
N ALA A 48 21.44 -5.58 4.53
CA ALA A 48 22.83 -5.12 4.66
C ALA A 48 23.16 -3.89 3.81
N LYS A 49 22.39 -3.61 2.76
CA LYS A 49 22.57 -2.42 1.90
C LYS A 49 21.91 -1.16 2.45
N VAL A 50 20.92 -1.30 3.33
CA VAL A 50 20.07 -0.19 3.80
C VAL A 50 20.49 0.26 5.20
N VAL A 51 20.86 -0.68 6.06
CA VAL A 51 21.40 -0.38 7.39
C VAL A 51 22.92 -0.31 7.28
N PRO A 52 23.57 0.81 7.64
CA PRO A 52 25.02 0.93 7.60
C PRO A 52 25.68 -0.22 8.37
N LEU A 53 26.76 -0.79 7.82
CA LEU A 53 27.50 -1.91 8.43
C LEU A 53 27.98 -1.65 9.88
N GLU A 54 28.05 -0.39 10.30
CA GLU A 54 28.37 0.01 11.68
C GLU A 54 27.24 -0.30 12.67
N ASP A 55 25.98 -0.24 12.22
CA ASP A 55 24.79 -0.61 12.98
C ASP A 55 24.36 -2.02 12.57
N ASN A 56 24.85 -3.06 13.24
CA ASN A 56 24.35 -4.41 12.98
C ASN A 56 22.82 -4.44 13.11
N PHE A 57 22.07 -5.11 12.22
CA PHE A 57 20.60 -5.25 12.34
C PHE A 57 20.16 -5.72 13.74
N ARG A 58 20.98 -6.53 14.39
CA ARG A 58 20.74 -7.04 15.76
C ARG A 58 20.87 -5.96 16.85
N GLN A 59 21.57 -4.87 16.59
CA GLN A 59 21.76 -3.73 17.48
C GLN A 59 20.65 -2.68 17.35
N LEU A 60 19.87 -2.71 16.25
CA LEU A 60 18.68 -1.88 16.13
C LEU A 60 17.64 -2.23 17.21
N SER A 61 16.83 -1.24 17.58
CA SER A 61 15.70 -1.46 18.48
C SER A 61 14.74 -2.52 17.91
N LEU A 62 14.09 -3.28 18.79
CA LEU A 62 13.11 -4.29 18.38
C LEU A 62 12.02 -3.70 17.45
N GLY A 63 11.56 -2.47 17.74
CA GLY A 63 10.58 -1.78 16.93
C GLY A 63 11.08 -1.47 15.52
N SER A 64 12.31 -0.97 15.38
CA SER A 64 12.91 -0.67 14.07
C SER A 64 13.06 -1.95 13.22
N ARG A 65 13.46 -3.06 13.86
CA ARG A 65 13.61 -4.35 13.18
C ARG A 65 12.28 -4.89 12.69
N ASP A 66 11.26 -4.84 13.53
CA ASP A 66 9.90 -5.28 13.19
C ASP A 66 9.29 -4.44 12.07
N ILE A 67 9.38 -3.10 12.18
CA ILE A 67 8.88 -2.18 11.15
C ILE A 67 9.53 -2.43 9.80
N THR A 68 10.85 -2.67 9.76
CA THR A 68 11.57 -2.89 8.50
C THR A 68 11.19 -4.22 7.84
N SER A 69 11.09 -5.30 8.63
CA SER A 69 10.64 -6.61 8.13
C SER A 69 9.18 -6.58 7.68
N MET A 70 8.31 -5.88 8.42
CA MET A 70 6.91 -5.66 8.06
C MET A 70 6.78 -4.86 6.78
N TYR A 71 7.56 -3.79 6.63
CA TYR A 71 7.59 -2.99 5.43
C TYR A 71 7.92 -3.84 4.20
N TRP A 72 8.99 -4.66 4.26
CA TRP A 72 9.35 -5.52 3.14
C TRP A 72 8.23 -6.51 2.80
N SER A 73 7.66 -7.16 3.82
CA SER A 73 6.52 -8.07 3.66
C SER A 73 5.30 -7.40 3.01
N VAL A 74 4.94 -6.19 3.44
CA VAL A 74 3.84 -5.41 2.85
C VAL A 74 4.14 -5.08 1.38
N THR A 75 5.37 -4.68 1.03
CA THR A 75 5.72 -4.33 -0.36
C THR A 75 5.63 -5.53 -1.31
N ILE A 76 5.92 -6.74 -0.80
CA ILE A 76 5.76 -8.00 -1.55
C ILE A 76 4.28 -8.36 -1.68
N PHE A 77 3.53 -8.37 -0.57
CA PHE A 77 2.10 -8.71 -0.57
C PHE A 77 1.26 -7.78 -1.44
N SER A 78 1.57 -6.48 -1.43
CA SER A 78 0.91 -5.46 -2.25
C SER A 78 1.43 -5.39 -3.69
N THR A 79 2.39 -6.25 -4.06
CA THR A 79 3.03 -6.30 -5.37
C THR A 79 3.64 -4.97 -5.83
N ILE A 80 4.03 -4.10 -4.90
CA ILE A 80 4.64 -2.80 -5.21
C ILE A 80 6.13 -2.98 -5.50
N GLY A 81 6.84 -3.66 -4.59
CA GLY A 81 8.26 -3.99 -4.73
C GLY A 81 9.18 -2.81 -5.10
N PHE A 82 9.38 -1.85 -4.18
CA PHE A 82 10.21 -0.66 -4.42
C PHE A 82 11.68 -0.97 -4.82
N GLY A 83 12.19 -2.16 -4.48
CA GLY A 83 13.54 -2.58 -4.84
C GLY A 83 14.65 -2.06 -3.91
N ASP A 84 14.29 -1.27 -2.89
CA ASP A 84 15.17 -0.83 -1.80
C ASP A 84 15.61 -2.00 -0.91
N LEU A 85 14.75 -3.01 -0.73
CA LEU A 85 15.03 -4.25 -0.02
C LEU A 85 14.96 -5.44 -0.98
N GLN A 86 16.05 -6.20 -1.04
CA GLN A 86 16.21 -7.29 -1.99
C GLN A 86 16.98 -8.46 -1.37
N ALA A 87 16.62 -9.68 -1.76
CA ALA A 87 17.41 -10.87 -1.43
C ALA A 87 18.83 -10.74 -2.01
N VAL A 88 19.85 -11.10 -1.22
CA VAL A 88 21.25 -11.07 -1.63
C VAL A 88 21.80 -12.48 -1.80
N ASN A 89 21.44 -13.40 -0.91
CA ASN A 89 21.92 -14.78 -0.95
C ASN A 89 20.88 -15.76 -1.54
N SER A 90 21.33 -16.98 -1.87
CA SER A 90 20.47 -18.01 -2.47
C SER A 90 19.33 -18.46 -1.56
N ASN A 91 19.56 -18.50 -0.24
CA ASN A 91 18.54 -18.90 0.74
C ASN A 91 17.43 -17.85 0.83
N GLU A 92 17.80 -16.57 0.89
CA GLU A 92 16.89 -15.43 0.83
C GLU A 92 16.08 -15.43 -0.45
N SER A 93 16.74 -15.68 -1.57
CA SER A 93 16.09 -15.71 -2.88
C SER A 93 15.02 -16.81 -2.94
N LEU A 94 15.34 -18.00 -2.41
CA LEU A 94 14.38 -19.11 -2.33
C LEU A 94 13.23 -18.80 -1.38
N THR A 95 13.51 -18.27 -0.19
CA THR A 95 12.47 -17.86 0.77
C THR A 95 11.56 -16.78 0.19
N CYS A 96 12.13 -15.78 -0.49
CA CYS A 96 11.38 -14.71 -1.15
C CYS A 96 10.44 -15.27 -2.22
N LEU A 97 10.92 -16.20 -3.05
CA LEU A 97 10.10 -16.86 -4.07
C LEU A 97 8.91 -17.60 -3.45
N ILE A 98 9.13 -18.33 -2.36
CA ILE A 98 8.07 -19.06 -1.64
C ILE A 98 7.05 -18.07 -1.06
N VAL A 99 7.50 -17.02 -0.39
CA VAL A 99 6.62 -15.97 0.17
C VAL A 99 5.80 -15.30 -0.93
N MET A 100 6.42 -14.91 -2.04
CA MET A 100 5.73 -14.32 -3.20
C MET A 100 4.63 -15.23 -3.74
N PHE A 101 4.89 -16.53 -3.87
CA PHE A 101 3.89 -17.49 -4.34
C PHE A 101 2.70 -17.60 -3.37
N VAL A 102 2.97 -17.68 -2.06
CA VAL A 102 1.93 -17.73 -1.03
C VAL A 102 1.11 -16.44 -1.03
N ASP A 103 1.76 -15.28 -1.03
CA ASP A 103 1.09 -13.98 -0.97
C ASP A 103 0.29 -13.68 -2.24
N CYS A 104 0.76 -14.12 -3.42
CA CYS A 104 -0.04 -14.07 -4.65
C CYS A 104 -1.32 -14.91 -4.50
N GLY A 105 -1.22 -16.11 -3.93
CA GLY A 105 -2.37 -16.97 -3.65
C GLY A 105 -3.35 -16.34 -2.66
N VAL A 106 -2.85 -15.75 -1.57
CA VAL A 106 -3.66 -15.06 -0.58
C VAL A 106 -4.30 -13.80 -1.18
N GLY A 107 -3.57 -13.01 -1.95
CA GLY A 107 -4.07 -11.82 -2.64
C GLY A 107 -5.18 -12.15 -3.63
N ALA A 108 -5.03 -13.24 -4.40
CA ALA A 108 -6.07 -13.76 -5.29
C ALA A 108 -7.30 -14.24 -4.51
N TYR A 109 -7.12 -14.94 -3.39
CA TYR A 109 -8.20 -15.38 -2.52
C TYR A 109 -8.98 -14.19 -1.95
N VAL A 110 -8.28 -13.20 -1.40
CA VAL A 110 -8.89 -11.99 -0.84
C VAL A 110 -9.67 -11.26 -1.92
N THR A 111 -9.04 -10.96 -3.05
CA THR A 111 -9.67 -10.23 -4.18
C THR A 111 -10.87 -10.98 -4.74
N GLY A 112 -10.79 -12.30 -4.89
CA GLY A 112 -11.88 -13.14 -5.41
C GLY A 112 -13.06 -13.31 -4.45
N ASN A 113 -12.85 -13.15 -3.14
CA ASN A 113 -13.90 -13.30 -2.12
C ASN A 113 -14.51 -11.97 -1.66
N VAL A 114 -13.97 -10.83 -2.09
CA VAL A 114 -14.60 -9.52 -1.95
C VAL A 114 -15.82 -9.45 -2.89
N PRO A 115 -17.06 -9.42 -2.37
CA PRO A 115 -18.23 -9.44 -3.23
C PRO A 115 -18.40 -8.10 -3.97
N LEU A 116 -18.54 -8.17 -5.30
CA LEU A 116 -18.74 -7.03 -6.21
C LEU A 116 -19.92 -6.10 -5.85
N LYS A 117 -20.87 -6.57 -5.03
CA LYS A 117 -22.06 -5.82 -4.62
C LYS A 117 -21.83 -4.93 -3.38
N GLU A 118 -20.68 -5.09 -2.70
CA GLU A 118 -20.39 -4.46 -1.41
C GLU A 118 -19.42 -3.29 -1.46
N TYR A 119 -19.06 -2.78 -2.65
CA TYR A 119 -18.48 -1.42 -2.76
C TYR A 119 -19.39 -0.34 -2.11
N GLY A 120 -20.66 -0.67 -1.82
CA GLY A 120 -21.59 0.16 -1.04
C GLY A 120 -21.41 0.12 0.49
N LEU A 121 -20.68 -0.84 1.06
CA LEU A 121 -20.48 -0.94 2.52
C LEU A 121 -19.54 0.17 3.05
N LEU A 122 -18.63 0.66 2.21
CA LEU A 122 -17.85 1.88 2.44
C LEU A 122 -18.74 3.13 2.59
N GLY A 123 -20.03 3.05 2.23
CA GLY A 123 -21.04 4.09 2.45
C GLY A 123 -21.43 4.29 3.92
N LEU A 124 -20.88 3.52 4.86
CA LEU A 124 -21.06 3.72 6.31
C LEU A 124 -20.13 4.81 6.89
N ILE A 125 -19.08 5.19 6.18
CA ILE A 125 -18.37 6.46 6.43
C ILE A 125 -19.25 7.54 5.78
N ARG A 126 -19.61 8.60 6.52
CA ARG A 126 -20.60 9.61 6.08
C ARG A 126 -20.22 10.25 4.74
N LEU A 127 -20.71 9.68 3.64
CA LEU A 127 -20.42 10.12 2.28
C LEU A 127 -21.71 10.36 1.50
N TRP A 128 -22.62 11.20 2.00
CA TRP A 128 -23.80 11.60 1.22
C TRP A 128 -23.43 12.14 -0.17
N ARG A 129 -22.21 12.68 -0.32
CA ARG A 129 -21.61 13.09 -1.59
C ARG A 129 -21.20 11.89 -2.47
N LEU A 130 -20.53 10.86 -1.96
CA LEU A 130 -20.22 9.68 -2.79
C LEU A 130 -21.46 8.85 -3.11
N LYS A 131 -22.46 8.79 -2.22
CA LYS A 131 -23.74 8.15 -2.56
C LYS A 131 -24.40 8.85 -3.75
N ARG A 132 -24.43 10.19 -3.76
CA ARG A 132 -24.95 10.95 -4.90
C ARG A 132 -24.19 10.67 -6.19
N VAL A 133 -22.86 10.58 -6.13
CA VAL A 133 -22.01 10.24 -7.29
C VAL A 133 -22.29 8.80 -7.76
N TYR A 134 -22.39 7.85 -6.84
CA TYR A 134 -22.79 6.47 -7.15
C TYR A 134 -24.16 6.42 -7.83
N ASP A 135 -25.15 7.17 -7.33
CA ASP A 135 -26.49 7.23 -7.92
C ASP A 135 -26.47 7.84 -9.33
N VAL A 136 -25.59 8.80 -9.62
CA VAL A 136 -25.38 9.34 -10.98
C VAL A 136 -24.82 8.26 -11.90
N PHE A 137 -23.76 7.55 -11.48
CA PHE A 137 -23.20 6.45 -12.28
C PHE A 137 -24.19 5.30 -12.48
N ALA A 138 -24.95 4.93 -11.44
CA ALA A 138 -25.97 3.90 -11.52
C ALA A 138 -27.14 4.29 -12.45
N ARG A 139 -27.46 5.59 -12.56
CA ARG A 139 -28.43 6.10 -13.54
C ARG A 139 -27.86 6.05 -14.96
N MET A 140 -26.59 6.44 -15.15
CA MET A 140 -25.95 6.37 -16.46
C MET A 140 -25.82 4.93 -16.97
N GLU A 141 -25.44 3.98 -16.11
CA GLU A 141 -25.33 2.55 -16.47
C GLU A 141 -26.68 1.91 -16.84
N LYS A 142 -27.81 2.45 -16.35
CA LYS A 142 -29.16 1.98 -16.67
C LYS A 142 -29.76 2.64 -17.92
N ASN A 143 -29.15 3.70 -18.42
CA ASN A 143 -29.66 4.40 -19.59
C ASN A 143 -29.21 3.67 -20.87
N LEU A 144 -30.18 3.07 -21.58
CA LEU A 144 -29.94 2.33 -22.83
C LEU A 144 -29.36 3.21 -23.95
N CYS A 145 -29.52 4.54 -23.87
CA CYS A 145 -28.94 5.48 -24.83
C CYS A 145 -27.44 5.74 -24.60
N VAL A 146 -26.89 5.34 -23.45
CA VAL A 146 -25.46 5.49 -23.13
C VAL A 146 -24.77 4.15 -23.33
N ASN A 147 -23.62 4.15 -24.01
CA ASN A 147 -22.82 2.94 -24.14
C ASN A 147 -22.37 2.47 -22.75
N TYR A 148 -22.89 1.33 -22.32
CA TYR A 148 -22.63 0.76 -20.99
C TYR A 148 -21.13 0.57 -20.70
N ALA A 149 -20.36 0.11 -21.70
CA ALA A 149 -18.92 -0.07 -21.54
C ALA A 149 -18.23 1.27 -21.27
N LEU A 150 -18.58 2.31 -22.02
CA LEU A 150 -18.01 3.65 -21.85
C LEU A 150 -18.37 4.27 -20.49
N ALA A 151 -19.63 4.12 -20.05
CA ALA A 151 -20.05 4.55 -18.72
C ALA A 151 -19.26 3.86 -17.60
N ARG A 152 -18.98 2.57 -17.74
CA ARG A 152 -18.17 1.80 -16.80
C ARG A 152 -16.71 2.23 -16.79
N TRP A 153 -16.10 2.44 -17.96
CA TRP A 153 -14.73 2.95 -18.07
C TRP A 153 -14.58 4.32 -17.42
N PHE A 154 -15.48 5.25 -17.75
CA PHE A 154 -15.48 6.59 -17.16
C PHE A 154 -15.64 6.54 -15.63
N LYS A 155 -16.51 5.68 -15.12
CA LYS A 155 -16.68 5.44 -13.68
C LYS A 155 -15.39 4.93 -13.03
N LEU A 156 -14.74 3.93 -13.61
CA LEU A 156 -13.51 3.36 -13.08
C LEU A 156 -12.38 4.40 -13.06
N ILE A 157 -12.21 5.14 -14.16
CA ILE A 157 -11.22 6.22 -14.25
C ILE A 157 -11.49 7.31 -13.20
N ALA A 158 -12.75 7.75 -13.06
CA ALA A 158 -13.11 8.77 -12.08
C ALA A 158 -12.83 8.33 -10.64
N VAL A 159 -13.14 7.07 -10.30
CA VAL A 159 -12.85 6.50 -8.97
C VAL A 159 -11.34 6.37 -8.73
N ALA A 160 -10.58 5.96 -9.74
CA ALA A 160 -9.13 5.85 -9.65
C ALA A 160 -8.47 7.22 -9.43
N VAL A 161 -8.80 8.22 -10.26
CA VAL A 161 -8.28 9.59 -10.14
C VAL A 161 -8.64 10.19 -8.79
N PHE A 162 -9.88 10.01 -8.32
CA PHE A 162 -10.28 10.49 -7.01
C PHE A 162 -9.46 9.84 -5.89
N SER A 163 -9.31 8.51 -5.90
CA SER A 163 -8.56 7.79 -4.86
C SER A 163 -7.09 8.22 -4.82
N ILE A 164 -6.44 8.29 -5.98
CA ILE A 164 -5.04 8.73 -6.12
C ILE A 164 -4.87 10.17 -5.64
N ASN A 165 -5.74 11.10 -6.05
CA ASN A 165 -5.67 12.47 -5.57
C ASN A 165 -5.87 12.57 -4.05
N ARG A 166 -6.76 11.76 -3.47
CA ARG A 166 -6.96 11.76 -2.02
C ARG A 166 -5.74 11.25 -1.28
N ALA A 167 -5.11 10.18 -1.75
CA ALA A 167 -3.84 9.69 -1.23
C ALA A 167 -2.74 10.76 -1.35
N ALA A 168 -2.63 11.43 -2.50
CA ALA A 168 -1.65 12.48 -2.73
C ALA A 168 -1.81 13.65 -1.76
N CYS A 169 -3.05 14.06 -1.49
CA CYS A 169 -3.31 15.06 -0.46
C CYS A 169 -2.85 14.58 0.92
N ILE A 170 -3.07 13.32 1.29
CA ILE A 170 -2.62 12.77 2.58
C ILE A 170 -1.08 12.80 2.66
N PHE A 171 -0.37 12.33 1.62
CA PHE A 171 1.09 12.36 1.58
C PHE A 171 1.66 13.78 1.64
N TYR A 172 1.03 14.72 0.94
CA TYR A 172 1.37 16.14 1.03
C TYR A 172 1.19 16.67 2.46
N LEU A 173 0.05 16.36 3.09
CA LEU A 173 -0.25 16.82 4.44
C LEU A 173 0.71 16.23 5.48
N LEU A 174 1.16 14.98 5.31
CA LEU A 174 2.14 14.36 6.19
C LEU A 174 3.45 15.16 6.23
N VAL A 175 3.91 15.71 5.10
CA VAL A 175 5.12 16.56 5.06
C VAL A 175 4.83 17.97 5.56
N ALA A 176 3.66 18.52 5.21
CA ALA A 176 3.28 19.88 5.57
C ALA A 176 3.07 20.08 7.08
N TYR A 177 2.61 19.03 7.79
CA TYR A 177 2.37 19.06 9.23
C TYR A 177 3.51 18.51 10.09
N ASN A 178 4.54 17.91 9.49
CA ASN A 178 5.68 17.42 10.25
C ASN A 178 6.63 18.57 10.60
N ASP A 179 6.87 18.78 11.89
CA ASP A 179 7.70 19.88 12.39
C ASP A 179 9.14 19.80 11.89
N ASP A 180 9.66 18.58 11.72
CA ASP A 180 11.02 18.34 11.23
C ASP A 180 11.01 18.01 9.72
N PRO A 181 11.52 18.91 8.85
CA PRO A 181 11.56 18.67 7.41
C PRO A 181 12.51 17.53 7.02
N SER A 182 13.50 17.21 7.87
CA SER A 182 14.48 16.15 7.62
C SER A 182 13.92 14.74 7.91
N ASN A 183 12.86 14.65 8.71
CA ASN A 183 12.23 13.38 9.09
C ASN A 183 10.91 13.17 8.34
N THR A 184 10.97 13.21 7.00
CA THR A 184 9.79 13.02 6.15
C THR A 184 10.07 11.98 5.07
N TRP A 185 9.02 11.40 4.50
CA TRP A 185 9.14 10.35 3.49
C TRP A 185 9.91 10.81 2.23
N ILE A 186 9.91 12.12 1.94
CA ILE A 186 10.58 12.72 0.77
C ILE A 186 11.97 13.31 1.08
N ALA A 187 12.35 13.35 2.36
CA ALA A 187 13.54 14.08 2.83
C ALA A 187 14.86 13.54 2.28
N LYS A 188 14.92 12.25 1.94
CA LYS A 188 16.14 11.61 1.40
C LYS A 188 16.38 11.92 -0.08
N VAL A 189 15.33 12.27 -0.82
CA VAL A 189 15.39 12.38 -2.28
C VAL A 189 15.39 13.81 -2.77
N VAL A 190 14.77 14.73 -2.03
CA VAL A 190 14.92 16.17 -2.27
C VAL A 190 16.12 16.63 -1.44
N PRO A 191 17.34 16.73 -2.02
CA PRO A 191 18.54 16.97 -1.24
C PRO A 191 18.59 18.46 -0.89
N LEU A 192 18.41 18.78 0.39
CA LEU A 192 19.12 19.79 1.21
C LEU A 192 19.50 21.19 0.66
N GLU A 193 19.11 21.63 -0.54
CA GLU A 193 19.18 23.05 -0.96
C GLU A 193 17.81 23.73 -0.90
N ASP A 194 16.74 23.01 -1.28
CA ASP A 194 15.36 23.48 -1.16
C ASP A 194 14.57 22.53 -0.25
N ASN A 195 14.11 23.04 0.90
CA ASN A 195 13.11 22.33 1.70
C ASN A 195 11.92 21.97 0.80
N PHE A 196 11.26 20.81 1.00
CA PHE A 196 10.00 20.51 0.30
C PHE A 196 8.96 21.65 0.45
N ARG A 197 9.03 22.36 1.57
CA ARG A 197 8.24 23.56 1.90
C ARG A 197 8.68 24.85 1.19
N GLN A 198 9.76 24.86 0.44
CA GLN A 198 10.24 25.98 -0.37
C GLN A 198 9.90 25.80 -1.86
N LEU A 199 9.68 24.56 -2.31
CA LEU A 199 9.21 24.27 -3.66
C LEU A 199 7.88 24.98 -3.99
N SER A 200 7.62 25.23 -5.26
CA SER A 200 6.32 25.76 -5.69
C SER A 200 5.17 24.81 -5.28
N LEU A 201 3.97 25.34 -5.06
CA LEU A 201 2.78 24.53 -4.76
C LEU A 201 2.53 23.45 -5.83
N GLY A 202 2.78 23.78 -7.11
CA GLY A 202 2.65 22.84 -8.22
C GLY A 202 3.63 21.68 -8.10
N SER A 203 4.90 21.95 -7.82
CA SER A 203 5.94 20.92 -7.67
C SER A 203 5.62 19.95 -6.52
N ARG A 204 5.20 20.47 -5.35
CA ARG A 204 4.82 19.63 -4.20
C ARG A 204 3.64 18.72 -4.51
N TYR A 205 2.64 19.25 -5.22
CA TYR A 205 1.48 18.49 -5.65
C TYR A 205 1.88 17.39 -6.64
N ILE A 206 2.72 17.70 -7.63
CA ILE A 206 3.20 16.73 -8.63
C ILE A 206 3.98 15.59 -7.96
N ILE A 207 4.90 15.88 -7.04
CA ILE A 207 5.66 14.85 -6.32
C ILE A 207 4.73 13.95 -5.49
N SER A 208 3.78 14.54 -4.76
CA SER A 208 2.82 13.77 -3.94
C SER A 208 1.87 12.93 -4.80
N MET A 209 1.47 13.47 -5.96
CA MET A 209 0.67 12.75 -6.95
C MET A 209 1.44 11.61 -7.57
N TYR A 210 2.69 11.84 -7.98
CA TYR A 210 3.57 10.83 -8.53
C TYR A 210 3.73 9.66 -7.55
N TRP A 211 4.07 9.95 -6.30
CA TRP A 211 4.17 8.95 -5.23
C TRP A 211 2.87 8.14 -5.04
N SER A 212 1.72 8.81 -5.12
CA SER A 212 0.43 8.14 -5.01
C SER A 212 0.12 7.27 -6.22
N VAL A 213 0.45 7.73 -7.42
CA VAL A 213 0.25 6.97 -8.66
C VAL A 213 1.09 5.70 -8.63
N THR A 214 2.39 5.80 -8.32
CA THR A 214 3.31 4.65 -8.35
C THR A 214 2.92 3.54 -7.37
N ILE A 215 2.39 3.91 -6.19
CA ILE A 215 1.85 2.97 -5.20
C ILE A 215 0.55 2.33 -5.70
N PHE A 216 -0.43 3.13 -6.13
CA PHE A 216 -1.76 2.61 -6.51
C PHE A 216 -1.74 1.82 -7.83
N SER A 217 -0.79 2.10 -8.71
CA SER A 217 -0.57 1.34 -9.94
C SER A 217 0.39 0.18 -9.75
N THR A 218 0.85 -0.09 -8.52
CA THR A 218 1.78 -1.17 -8.18
C THR A 218 3.04 -1.19 -9.05
N ILE A 219 3.57 0.00 -9.37
CA ILE A 219 4.81 0.13 -10.17
C ILE A 219 6.04 0.17 -9.25
N GLY A 220 5.96 0.95 -8.17
CA GLY A 220 7.01 0.99 -7.14
C GLY A 220 8.43 1.24 -7.64
N PHE A 221 8.71 2.39 -8.28
CA PHE A 221 10.06 2.67 -8.80
C PHE A 221 11.17 2.74 -7.74
N GLY A 222 10.82 3.03 -6.48
CA GLY A 222 11.78 3.13 -5.38
C GLY A 222 12.71 4.34 -5.46
N ASP A 223 12.35 5.33 -6.26
CA ASP A 223 13.12 6.55 -6.50
C ASP A 223 12.83 7.68 -5.50
N LEU A 224 11.73 7.59 -4.75
CA LEU A 224 11.31 8.52 -3.70
C LEU A 224 11.35 7.89 -2.30
#